data_AF-A0A6V8DP52-F1
#
_entry.id   AF-A0A6V8DP52-F1
#
_cell.length_a   1.000
_cell.length_b   1.000
_cell.length_c   1.000
_cell.angle_alpha   90.00
_cell.angle_beta   90.00
_cell.angle_gamma   90.00
#
_symmetry.space_group_name_H-M   'P 1'
#
loop_
_entity.id
_entity.type
_entity.pdbx_description
1 polymer ?
#
loop_
_entity_poly.entity_id
_entity_poly.type
_entity_poly.pdbx_seq_one_letter_code
_entity_poly.pdbx_strand_id
1 'polypeptide(L)'
;MVAIVTIAPSAKLDTRSLGLKVVSKMGNMMEGGDHDDSPAWDGDSLDTNEFIITLRLRAPNLDITEVKASITQAAVGETIPIRVLLENNGNTHATDIEIILCEYPDAGDADTENEIKKNGCEEDRIVMRQVIGALLAPDASEESKSIELYLLYPVSAGSHGVYVVVDPLNEIVETSERDNVQAVSTPLESENPFLDVAGEVVGKTALPFAVILLTFALLGVVYLVGKGRRDDVNNRLAEQSSLISVLGSDEN
;
A
#
# COMPACT_ATOMS: atom_id res chain seq x y z
N MET A 1 -4.04 42.47 17.22
CA MET A 1 -2.76 42.12 16.55
C MET A 1 -2.82 40.63 16.23
N VAL A 2 -2.31 40.20 15.08
CA VAL A 2 -2.25 38.78 14.70
C VAL A 2 -0.80 38.45 14.38
N ALA A 3 -0.27 37.43 15.04
CA ALA A 3 1.05 36.86 14.72
C ALA A 3 0.82 35.56 13.93
N ILE A 4 1.56 35.38 12.83
CA ILE A 4 1.54 34.16 12.03
C ILE A 4 2.90 33.49 12.20
N VAL A 5 2.89 32.25 12.65
CA VAL A 5 4.10 31.43 12.79
C VAL A 5 4.12 30.43 11.63
N THR A 6 5.06 30.60 10.71
CA THR A 6 5.24 29.69 9.57
C THR A 6 6.39 28.74 9.87
N ILE A 7 6.15 27.44 9.70
CA ILE A 7 7.15 26.39 9.89
C ILE A 7 7.58 25.90 8.50
N ALA A 8 8.89 25.89 8.25
CA ALA A 8 9.43 25.37 7.00
C ALA A 8 9.41 23.83 7.01
N PRO A 9 9.27 23.15 5.86
CA PRO A 9 9.38 21.69 5.77
C PRO A 9 10.74 21.15 6.26
N SER A 10 11.79 21.96 6.19
CA SER A 10 13.13 21.64 6.68
C SER A 10 13.37 22.03 8.15
N ALA A 11 12.32 22.40 8.89
CA ALA A 11 12.46 22.77 10.30
C ALA A 11 12.96 21.58 11.12
N LYS A 12 13.95 21.84 11.99
CA LYS A 12 14.45 20.83 12.92
C LYS A 12 13.31 20.34 13.83
N LEU A 13 13.22 19.04 14.00
CA LEU A 13 12.21 18.42 14.85
C LEU A 13 12.64 18.44 16.32
N ASP A 14 12.36 19.55 16.98
CA ASP A 14 12.66 19.74 18.39
C ASP A 14 11.52 20.45 19.13
N THR A 15 11.73 20.66 20.43
CA THR A 15 10.84 21.46 21.25
C THR A 15 11.48 22.81 21.47
N ARG A 16 10.77 23.87 21.06
CA ARG A 16 11.28 25.25 21.13
C ARG A 16 10.24 26.16 21.75
N SER A 17 10.73 27.08 22.57
CA SER A 17 9.92 28.17 23.10
C SER A 17 10.17 29.42 22.25
N LEU A 18 9.09 30.06 21.80
CA LEU A 18 9.09 31.33 21.10
C LEU A 18 8.44 32.38 21.99
N GLY A 19 9.19 33.42 22.33
CA GLY A 19 8.66 34.59 23.02
C GLY A 19 8.02 35.57 22.04
N LEU A 20 6.79 35.96 22.30
CA LEU A 20 6.09 37.06 21.62
C LEU A 20 5.90 38.23 22.59
N LYS A 21 6.54 39.37 22.31
CA LYS A 21 6.35 40.61 23.10
C LYS A 21 5.74 41.69 22.23
N VAL A 22 4.72 42.35 22.76
CA VAL A 22 4.10 43.51 22.10
C VAL A 22 4.68 44.79 22.67
N VAL A 23 5.54 45.46 21.91
CA VAL A 23 6.18 46.71 22.35
C VAL A 23 5.34 47.94 22.03
N SER A 24 5.29 48.88 22.98
CA SER A 24 4.68 50.20 22.80
C SER A 24 5.60 51.15 22.03
N LYS A 25 5.02 52.09 21.28
CA LYS A 25 5.77 53.20 20.67
C LYS A 25 6.33 54.19 21.70
N MET A 26 5.81 54.18 22.92
CA MET A 26 6.28 55.02 24.03
C MET A 26 7.49 54.41 24.75
N GLY A 27 8.01 53.28 24.28
CA GLY A 27 9.19 52.66 24.86
C GLY A 27 8.89 51.73 26.04
N ASN A 28 9.95 51.36 26.76
CA ASN A 28 9.90 50.49 27.93
C ASN A 28 9.52 51.25 29.22
N MET A 29 9.58 50.58 30.38
CA MET A 29 9.29 51.20 31.68
C MET A 29 10.18 52.41 31.98
N MET A 30 11.47 52.37 31.59
CA MET A 30 12.41 53.47 31.80
C MET A 30 12.14 54.69 30.89
N GLU A 31 11.43 54.47 29.79
CA GLU A 31 11.04 55.49 28.82
C GLU A 31 9.60 56.01 29.04
N GLY A 32 8.92 55.50 30.08
CA GLY A 32 7.56 55.90 30.46
C GLY A 32 6.45 55.26 29.63
N GLY A 33 6.77 54.16 28.92
CA GLY A 33 5.82 53.39 28.13
C GLY A 33 5.27 52.18 28.88
N ASP A 34 5.87 51.02 28.64
CA ASP A 34 5.46 49.73 29.18
C ASP A 34 5.70 49.61 30.69
N HIS A 35 4.63 49.61 31.50
CA HIS A 35 4.74 49.89 32.95
C HIS A 35 5.24 48.72 33.78
N ASP A 36 5.04 47.50 33.29
CA ASP A 36 5.45 46.24 33.89
C ASP A 36 6.61 45.57 33.13
N ASP A 37 7.32 46.32 32.25
CA ASP A 37 8.43 45.79 31.46
C ASP A 37 9.57 45.25 32.34
N SER A 38 9.99 44.01 32.06
CA SER A 38 11.11 43.36 32.69
C SER A 38 12.32 43.20 31.74
N PRO A 39 13.58 43.26 32.25
CA PRO A 39 14.78 43.14 31.41
C PRO A 39 15.03 41.75 30.80
N ALA A 40 14.36 40.70 31.30
CA ALA A 40 14.60 39.33 30.89
C ALA A 40 13.29 38.52 30.91
N TRP A 41 13.20 37.56 29.98
CA TRP A 41 12.13 36.56 29.89
C TRP A 41 12.28 35.46 30.95
N ASP A 42 12.58 35.83 32.20
CA ASP A 42 12.93 34.90 33.28
C ASP A 42 12.24 35.31 34.58
N GLY A 43 11.29 34.48 35.04
CA GLY A 43 10.55 34.68 36.28
C GLY A 43 9.14 34.07 36.28
N ASP A 44 8.51 34.04 37.46
CA ASP A 44 7.13 33.54 37.68
C ASP A 44 6.05 34.49 37.17
N SER A 45 6.42 35.65 36.62
CA SER A 45 5.50 36.70 36.17
C SER A 45 5.98 37.26 34.85
N LEU A 46 5.47 36.70 33.75
CA LEU A 46 5.56 37.32 32.44
C LEU A 46 4.88 38.68 32.47
N ASP A 47 5.44 39.66 31.77
CA ASP A 47 4.81 40.97 31.59
C ASP A 47 3.45 40.78 30.90
N THR A 48 2.50 41.68 31.13
CA THR A 48 1.13 41.53 30.60
C THR A 48 1.04 41.52 29.06
N ASN A 49 2.10 41.97 28.38
CA ASN A 49 2.27 42.01 26.93
C ASN A 49 3.22 40.91 26.38
N GLU A 50 3.66 39.99 27.23
CA GLU A 50 4.52 38.86 26.86
C GLU A 50 3.74 37.55 26.80
N PHE A 51 4.07 36.72 25.81
CA PHE A 51 3.47 35.40 25.66
C PHE A 51 4.48 34.40 25.11
N ILE A 52 4.65 33.28 25.80
CA ILE A 52 5.52 32.19 25.36
C ILE A 52 4.69 31.13 24.65
N ILE A 53 5.03 30.83 23.39
CA ILE A 53 4.50 29.71 22.63
C ILE A 53 5.51 28.57 22.66
N THR A 54 5.09 27.37 23.06
CA THR A 54 5.91 26.16 22.91
C THR A 54 5.53 25.43 21.63
N LEU A 55 6.46 25.39 20.67
CA LEU A 55 6.36 24.55 19.49
C LEU A 55 6.97 23.18 19.77
N ARG A 56 6.21 22.12 19.45
CA ARG A 56 6.67 20.73 19.54
C ARG A 56 6.56 20.11 18.17
N LEU A 57 7.67 20.04 17.44
CA LEU A 57 7.72 19.42 16.14
C LEU A 57 8.07 17.93 16.32
N ARG A 58 7.20 17.07 15.81
CA ARG A 58 7.28 15.62 15.96
C ARG A 58 6.97 14.95 14.62
N ALA A 59 7.85 14.07 14.16
CA ALA A 59 7.60 13.19 13.00
C ALA A 59 8.48 11.92 13.12
N PRO A 60 7.93 10.74 12.79
CA PRO A 60 8.71 9.51 12.66
C PRO A 60 9.58 9.54 11.41
N ASN A 61 10.46 8.57 11.26
CA ASN A 61 11.18 8.32 10.01
C ASN A 61 11.55 6.84 9.90
N LEU A 62 10.85 6.13 9.04
CA LEU A 62 10.92 4.71 8.78
C LEU A 62 12.01 4.45 7.74
N ASP A 63 13.07 3.79 8.16
CA ASP A 63 14.24 3.53 7.34
C ASP A 63 14.44 2.02 7.19
N ILE A 64 14.48 1.55 5.94
CA ILE A 64 14.80 0.17 5.61
C ILE A 64 16.33 0.03 5.58
N THR A 65 16.88 -0.35 6.72
CA THR A 65 18.34 -0.51 6.88
C THR A 65 18.91 -1.74 6.18
N GLU A 66 18.12 -2.82 6.04
CA GLU A 66 18.58 -4.04 5.40
C GLU A 66 17.43 -4.89 4.85
N VAL A 67 17.61 -5.40 3.62
CA VAL A 67 16.75 -6.43 3.00
C VAL A 67 17.61 -7.58 2.51
N LYS A 68 17.29 -8.81 2.96
CA LYS A 68 17.98 -10.03 2.53
C LYS A 68 17.03 -11.21 2.37
N ALA A 69 17.07 -11.85 1.20
CA ALA A 69 16.45 -13.15 1.01
C ALA A 69 17.35 -14.25 1.59
N SER A 70 16.76 -15.21 2.30
CA SER A 70 17.52 -16.34 2.88
C SER A 70 17.98 -17.35 1.81
N ILE A 71 17.18 -17.46 0.75
CA ILE A 71 17.41 -18.26 -0.45
C ILE A 71 16.95 -17.42 -1.64
N THR A 72 17.47 -17.70 -2.84
CA THR A 72 17.13 -16.95 -4.06
C THR A 72 16.28 -17.76 -5.03
N GLN A 73 16.05 -19.04 -4.75
CA GLN A 73 15.35 -19.95 -5.64
C GLN A 73 14.47 -20.93 -4.86
N ALA A 74 13.25 -21.13 -5.32
CA ALA A 74 12.32 -22.16 -4.82
C ALA A 74 11.30 -22.56 -5.90
N ALA A 75 10.49 -23.60 -5.65
CA ALA A 75 9.50 -24.04 -6.62
C ALA A 75 8.35 -23.03 -6.76
N VAL A 76 7.71 -22.97 -7.94
CA VAL A 76 6.56 -22.09 -8.17
C VAL A 76 5.44 -22.42 -7.17
N GLY A 77 4.91 -21.38 -6.51
CA GLY A 77 3.89 -21.51 -5.46
C GLY A 77 4.44 -21.80 -4.06
N GLU A 78 5.74 -22.04 -3.90
CA GLU A 78 6.40 -21.98 -2.60
C GLU A 78 6.71 -20.52 -2.22
N THR A 79 7.21 -20.32 -0.99
CA THR A 79 7.53 -18.99 -0.47
C THR A 79 9.00 -18.84 -0.09
N ILE A 80 9.62 -17.74 -0.52
CA ILE A 80 10.97 -17.35 -0.09
C ILE A 80 10.85 -16.34 1.06
N PRO A 81 11.45 -16.60 2.24
CA PRO A 81 11.47 -15.64 3.33
C PRO A 81 12.48 -14.52 3.08
N ILE A 82 11.99 -13.30 3.07
CA ILE A 82 12.75 -12.05 2.96
C ILE A 82 12.85 -11.44 4.36
N ARG A 83 14.08 -11.38 4.89
CA ARG A 83 14.39 -10.67 6.13
C ARG A 83 14.48 -9.18 5.84
N VAL A 84 13.75 -8.38 6.61
CA VAL A 84 13.77 -6.92 6.55
C VAL A 84 14.12 -6.38 7.94
N LEU A 85 15.08 -5.47 7.99
CA LEU A 85 15.45 -4.71 9.19
C LEU A 85 14.92 -3.28 9.03
N LEU A 86 13.87 -2.96 9.79
CA LEU A 86 13.18 -1.68 9.75
C LEU A 86 13.45 -0.90 11.03
N GLU A 87 13.78 0.39 10.89
CA GLU A 87 14.10 1.28 11.99
C GLU A 87 13.20 2.53 11.95
N ASN A 88 12.86 3.08 13.13
CA ASN A 88 12.35 4.45 13.22
C ASN A 88 13.44 5.37 13.79
N ASN A 89 14.06 6.20 12.94
CA ASN A 89 15.10 7.15 13.35
C ASN A 89 14.54 8.59 13.59
N GLY A 90 13.22 8.75 13.52
CA GLY A 90 12.51 9.99 13.84
C GLY A 90 12.30 10.20 15.35
N ASN A 91 11.73 11.35 15.73
CA ASN A 91 11.61 11.76 17.15
C ASN A 91 10.24 11.48 17.78
N THR A 92 9.38 10.71 17.11
CA THR A 92 8.09 10.23 17.63
C THR A 92 7.81 8.81 17.12
N HIS A 93 6.97 8.08 17.85
CA HIS A 93 6.55 6.73 17.45
C HIS A 93 5.68 6.77 16.18
N ALA A 94 5.77 5.71 15.38
CA ALA A 94 4.87 5.43 14.26
C ALA A 94 3.96 4.25 14.60
N THR A 95 2.74 4.24 14.07
CA THR A 95 1.73 3.19 14.29
C THR A 95 1.07 2.83 12.97
N ASP A 96 0.48 1.64 12.91
CA ASP A 96 -0.26 1.16 11.73
C ASP A 96 0.57 1.23 10.44
N ILE A 97 1.83 0.81 10.53
CA ILE A 97 2.81 0.89 9.43
C ILE A 97 2.54 -0.25 8.47
N GLU A 98 2.11 0.06 7.24
CA GLU A 98 1.98 -0.93 6.19
C GLU A 98 3.34 -1.23 5.55
N ILE A 99 3.61 -2.51 5.28
CA ILE A 99 4.78 -2.96 4.55
C ILE A 99 4.36 -3.97 3.49
N ILE A 100 4.89 -3.81 2.28
CA ILE A 100 4.49 -4.60 1.12
C ILE A 100 5.71 -5.15 0.39
N LEU A 101 5.49 -6.27 -0.32
CA LEU A 101 6.42 -6.79 -1.32
C LEU A 101 5.83 -6.55 -2.71
N CYS A 102 6.70 -6.06 -3.60
CA CYS A 102 6.37 -5.82 -4.99
C CYS A 102 7.28 -6.61 -5.93
N GLU A 103 6.69 -7.18 -6.97
CA GLU A 103 7.38 -7.99 -7.98
C GLU A 103 7.49 -7.22 -9.30
N TYR A 104 8.72 -7.02 -9.79
CA TYR A 104 9.04 -6.39 -11.07
C TYR A 104 9.96 -7.30 -11.90
N PRO A 105 10.06 -7.10 -13.23
CA PRO A 105 10.88 -7.97 -14.08
C PRO A 105 12.37 -7.96 -13.74
N ASP A 106 12.92 -6.79 -13.39
CA ASP A 106 14.35 -6.60 -13.19
C ASP A 106 14.67 -6.32 -11.72
N ALA A 107 15.71 -6.99 -11.20
CA ALA A 107 16.19 -6.78 -9.83
C ALA A 107 17.18 -5.62 -9.77
N GLY A 108 16.97 -4.70 -8.81
CA GLY A 108 17.90 -3.61 -8.56
C GLY A 108 18.01 -2.59 -9.69
N ASP A 109 16.98 -2.50 -10.56
CA ASP A 109 16.89 -1.45 -11.56
C ASP A 109 16.56 -0.12 -10.89
N ALA A 110 17.39 0.89 -11.17
CA ALA A 110 17.29 2.21 -10.56
C ALA A 110 16.07 2.98 -11.07
N ASP A 111 15.67 2.76 -12.32
CA ASP A 111 14.49 3.42 -12.89
C ASP A 111 13.21 2.90 -12.21
N THR A 112 13.11 1.58 -12.03
CA THR A 112 12.05 0.91 -11.26
C THR A 112 12.00 1.41 -9.81
N GLU A 113 13.14 1.48 -9.12
CA GLU A 113 13.18 1.96 -7.74
C GLU A 113 12.71 3.43 -7.63
N ASN A 114 13.12 4.28 -8.57
CA ASN A 114 12.69 5.68 -8.62
C ASN A 114 11.20 5.83 -8.94
N GLU A 115 10.66 4.96 -9.80
CA GLU A 115 9.23 4.92 -10.10
C GLU A 115 8.42 4.55 -8.86
N ILE A 116 8.83 3.50 -8.15
CA ILE A 116 8.19 3.07 -6.90
C ILE A 116 8.25 4.20 -5.86
N LYS A 117 9.40 4.87 -5.70
CA LYS A 117 9.53 6.02 -4.78
C LYS A 117 8.64 7.20 -5.13
N LYS A 118 8.26 7.35 -6.41
CA LYS A 118 7.49 8.50 -6.88
C LYS A 118 6.00 8.24 -6.90
N ASN A 119 5.60 7.05 -7.34
CA ASN A 119 4.21 6.72 -7.63
C ASN A 119 3.66 5.60 -6.74
N GLY A 120 4.49 5.02 -5.86
CA GLY A 120 4.18 3.78 -5.18
C GLY A 120 4.28 2.57 -6.10
N CYS A 121 3.95 1.41 -5.56
CA CYS A 121 3.91 0.16 -6.29
C CYS A 121 2.56 -0.01 -7.00
N GLU A 122 2.57 -0.58 -8.20
CA GLU A 122 1.34 -0.93 -8.92
C GLU A 122 0.57 -2.02 -8.15
N GLU A 123 -0.74 -1.85 -7.95
CA GLU A 123 -1.56 -2.78 -7.12
C GLU A 123 -1.52 -4.24 -7.58
N ASP A 124 -1.38 -4.49 -8.88
CA ASP A 124 -1.28 -5.84 -9.46
C ASP A 124 0.11 -6.46 -9.32
N ARG A 125 1.11 -5.68 -8.91
CA ARG A 125 2.48 -6.12 -8.62
C ARG A 125 2.69 -6.43 -7.14
N ILE A 126 1.73 -6.10 -6.29
CA ILE A 126 1.82 -6.35 -4.84
C ILE A 126 1.53 -7.83 -4.57
N VAL A 127 2.57 -8.54 -4.12
CA VAL A 127 2.51 -9.99 -3.86
C VAL A 127 2.32 -10.33 -2.38
N MET A 128 2.65 -9.42 -1.48
CA MET A 128 2.47 -9.59 -0.04
C MET A 128 2.19 -8.24 0.63
N ARG A 129 1.34 -8.25 1.66
CA ARG A 129 0.97 -7.11 2.49
C ARG A 129 1.00 -7.51 3.96
N GLN A 130 1.55 -6.65 4.80
CA GLN A 130 1.56 -6.81 6.25
C GLN A 130 1.46 -5.46 6.94
N VAL A 131 0.85 -5.44 8.13
CA VAL A 131 0.78 -4.25 8.99
C VAL A 131 1.59 -4.49 10.25
N ILE A 132 2.43 -3.52 10.61
CA ILE A 132 3.20 -3.45 11.84
C ILE A 132 2.49 -2.47 12.76
N GLY A 133 2.05 -2.95 13.93
CA GLY A 133 1.20 -2.15 14.82
C GLY A 133 1.88 -0.88 15.35
N ALA A 134 3.15 -0.94 15.71
CA ALA A 134 3.90 0.24 16.15
C ALA A 134 5.42 0.04 16.03
N LEU A 135 6.13 1.14 15.71
CA LEU A 135 7.58 1.24 15.79
C LEU A 135 7.99 2.44 16.62
N LEU A 136 8.73 2.17 17.70
CA LEU A 136 9.05 3.19 18.68
C LEU A 136 10.17 4.11 18.20
N ALA A 137 10.08 5.41 18.50
CA ALA A 137 11.22 6.32 18.37
C ALA A 137 12.41 5.88 19.26
N PRO A 138 13.64 6.29 18.90
CA PRO A 138 14.83 6.05 19.70
C PRO A 138 14.62 6.58 21.11
N ASP A 139 15.07 5.82 22.11
CA ASP A 139 15.04 6.29 23.49
C ASP A 139 16.29 7.12 23.82
N ALA A 140 16.33 7.68 25.03
CA ALA A 140 17.43 8.55 25.48
C ALA A 140 18.81 7.86 25.52
N SER A 141 18.90 6.55 25.21
CA SER A 141 20.17 5.85 24.98
C SER A 141 20.76 6.11 23.60
N GLU A 142 20.03 6.80 22.70
CA GLU A 142 20.35 6.97 21.27
C GLU A 142 20.53 5.65 20.49
N GLU A 143 20.21 4.50 21.09
CA GLU A 143 20.14 3.24 20.35
C GLU A 143 18.83 3.19 19.58
N SER A 144 18.95 3.22 18.26
CA SER A 144 17.80 3.05 17.40
C SER A 144 17.19 1.67 17.59
N LYS A 145 15.86 1.63 17.69
CA LYS A 145 15.12 0.37 17.84
C LYS A 145 14.80 -0.14 16.45
N SER A 146 15.68 -0.98 15.92
CA SER A 146 15.38 -1.77 14.74
C SER A 146 14.53 -2.99 15.11
N ILE A 147 13.60 -3.33 14.24
CA ILE A 147 12.83 -4.57 14.30
C ILE A 147 13.22 -5.44 13.12
N GLU A 148 13.36 -6.73 13.39
CA GLU A 148 13.55 -7.75 12.35
C GLU A 148 12.22 -8.40 12.05
N LEU A 149 11.84 -8.43 10.77
CA LEU A 149 10.62 -9.04 10.29
C LEU A 149 10.89 -9.90 9.05
N TYR A 150 9.98 -10.83 8.79
CA TYR A 150 10.08 -11.77 7.68
C TYR A 150 8.83 -11.65 6.80
N LEU A 151 9.03 -11.18 5.56
CA LEU A 151 8.00 -11.16 4.53
C LEU A 151 8.14 -12.41 3.67
N LEU A 152 7.01 -13.03 3.33
CA LEU A 152 7.00 -14.27 2.53
C LEU A 152 6.68 -13.92 1.08
N TYR A 153 7.69 -14.02 0.21
CA TYR A 153 7.53 -13.83 -1.22
C TYR A 153 6.98 -15.11 -1.87
N PRO A 154 5.76 -15.11 -2.45
CA PRO A 154 5.27 -16.25 -3.22
C PRO A 154 5.98 -16.32 -4.57
N VAL A 155 6.63 -17.46 -4.87
CA VAL A 155 7.45 -17.58 -6.08
C VAL A 155 6.58 -17.70 -7.33
N SER A 156 6.69 -16.69 -8.20
CA SER A 156 6.17 -16.67 -9.56
C SER A 156 7.14 -17.35 -10.54
N ALA A 157 6.63 -17.83 -11.68
CA ALA A 157 7.49 -18.43 -12.69
C ALA A 157 8.43 -17.38 -13.32
N GLY A 158 9.71 -17.73 -13.50
CA GLY A 158 10.69 -16.84 -14.11
C GLY A 158 11.70 -16.30 -13.10
N SER A 159 12.30 -15.16 -13.43
CA SER A 159 13.25 -14.41 -12.61
C SER A 159 12.68 -13.01 -12.41
N HIS A 160 12.53 -12.59 -11.16
CA HIS A 160 11.91 -11.31 -10.82
C HIS A 160 12.74 -10.52 -9.83
N GLY A 161 12.73 -9.20 -9.97
CA GLY A 161 13.17 -8.25 -8.96
C GLY A 161 12.10 -8.04 -7.90
N VAL A 162 12.48 -8.16 -6.63
CA VAL A 162 11.56 -7.94 -5.51
C VAL A 162 11.96 -6.68 -4.74
N TYR A 163 10.97 -5.86 -4.44
CA TYR A 163 11.13 -4.59 -3.74
C TYR A 163 10.31 -4.60 -2.46
N VAL A 164 10.90 -4.13 -1.37
CA VAL A 164 10.23 -3.89 -0.10
C VAL A 164 9.86 -2.41 -0.04
N VAL A 165 8.59 -2.12 0.23
CA VAL A 165 8.07 -0.76 0.35
C VAL A 165 7.36 -0.65 1.69
N VAL A 166 7.69 0.38 2.47
CA VAL A 166 7.05 0.74 3.73
C VAL A 166 6.21 1.99 3.50
N ASP A 167 5.03 2.02 4.12
CA ASP A 167 4.00 3.06 3.94
C ASP A 167 3.73 3.42 2.46
N PRO A 168 3.26 2.45 1.64
CA PRO A 168 3.10 2.65 0.20
C PRO A 168 2.07 3.74 -0.18
N LEU A 169 1.15 4.05 0.75
CA LEU A 169 0.13 5.09 0.56
C LEU A 169 0.58 6.46 1.10
N ASN A 170 1.79 6.55 1.68
CA ASN A 170 2.35 7.75 2.28
C ASN A 170 1.39 8.39 3.31
N GLU A 171 0.72 7.55 4.13
CA GLU A 171 -0.24 8.01 5.14
C GLU A 171 0.45 8.56 6.39
N ILE A 172 1.67 8.09 6.66
CA ILE A 172 2.52 8.53 7.76
C ILE A 172 3.37 9.70 7.26
N VAL A 173 3.31 10.84 7.96
CA VAL A 173 4.14 11.99 7.60
C VAL A 173 5.52 11.82 8.19
N GLU A 174 6.50 11.55 7.34
CA GLU A 174 7.87 11.22 7.74
C GLU A 174 8.83 12.40 7.62
N THR A 175 10.05 12.26 8.13
CA THR A 175 11.10 13.27 7.91
C THR A 175 11.74 13.17 6.53
N SER A 176 11.75 11.96 5.98
CA SER A 176 12.25 11.60 4.67
C SER A 176 11.36 10.49 4.09
N GLU A 177 10.94 10.69 2.85
CA GLU A 177 10.12 9.74 2.08
C GLU A 177 10.97 8.98 1.04
N ARG A 178 12.28 8.89 1.26
CA ARG A 178 13.25 8.41 0.25
C ARG A 178 13.91 7.08 0.60
N ASP A 179 13.73 6.67 1.85
CA ASP A 179 14.40 5.60 2.59
C ASP A 179 13.44 4.46 3.00
N ASN A 180 12.17 4.58 2.61
CA ASN A 180 11.13 3.58 2.83
C ASN A 180 10.97 2.58 1.65
N VAL A 181 11.88 2.59 0.67
CA VAL A 181 11.90 1.65 -0.47
C VAL A 181 13.29 1.03 -0.62
N GLN A 182 13.37 -0.30 -0.67
CA GLN A 182 14.63 -1.02 -0.90
C GLN A 182 14.43 -2.30 -1.73
N ALA A 183 15.31 -2.51 -2.72
CA ALA A 183 15.33 -3.73 -3.52
C ALA A 183 16.02 -4.88 -2.79
N VAL A 184 15.54 -6.12 -3.02
CA VAL A 184 16.32 -7.32 -2.74
C VAL A 184 17.49 -7.33 -3.73
N SER A 185 18.71 -7.43 -3.21
CA SER A 185 19.94 -7.27 -4.01
C SER A 185 20.13 -8.31 -5.12
N THR A 186 19.45 -9.45 -5.02
CA THR A 186 19.50 -10.54 -6.00
C THR A 186 18.10 -10.83 -6.52
N PRO A 187 17.95 -11.13 -7.82
CA PRO A 187 16.68 -11.61 -8.36
C PRO A 187 16.25 -12.90 -7.66
N LEU A 188 14.93 -13.07 -7.51
CA LEU A 188 14.32 -14.27 -6.97
C LEU A 188 13.72 -15.08 -8.11
N GLU A 189 14.08 -16.36 -8.17
CA GLU A 189 13.82 -17.20 -9.33
C GLU A 189 13.02 -18.45 -8.97
N SER A 190 12.26 -18.97 -9.93
CA SER A 190 11.73 -20.33 -9.83
C SER A 190 12.81 -21.38 -10.08
N GLU A 191 12.60 -22.63 -9.68
CA GLU A 191 13.56 -23.73 -9.91
C GLU A 191 13.92 -23.91 -11.39
N ASN A 192 12.96 -23.71 -12.31
CA ASN A 192 13.18 -23.80 -13.74
C ASN A 192 12.56 -22.61 -14.48
N PRO A 193 13.20 -21.42 -14.44
CA PRO A 193 12.61 -20.16 -14.91
C PRO A 193 12.05 -20.24 -16.34
N PHE A 194 12.78 -20.90 -17.26
CA PHE A 194 12.36 -21.01 -18.65
C PHE A 194 11.21 -22.00 -18.89
N LEU A 195 11.17 -23.13 -18.17
CA LEU A 195 10.13 -24.13 -18.34
C LEU A 195 8.83 -23.72 -17.63
N ASP A 196 8.97 -23.08 -16.47
CA ASP A 196 7.84 -22.69 -15.63
C ASP A 196 7.01 -21.57 -16.28
N VAL A 197 7.67 -20.58 -16.90
CA VAL A 197 6.98 -19.50 -17.64
C VAL A 197 6.16 -20.07 -18.81
N ALA A 198 6.69 -21.09 -19.50
CA ALA A 198 5.97 -21.75 -20.59
C ALA A 198 4.74 -22.54 -20.08
N GLY A 199 4.85 -23.18 -18.92
CA GLY A 199 3.74 -23.85 -18.25
C GLY A 199 2.65 -22.90 -17.76
N GLU A 200 3.04 -21.74 -17.21
CA GLU A 200 2.09 -20.74 -16.71
C GLU A 200 1.23 -20.15 -17.83
N VAL A 201 1.81 -19.88 -19.01
CA VAL A 201 1.05 -19.38 -20.18
C VAL A 201 -0.01 -20.39 -20.62
N VAL A 202 0.28 -21.69 -20.56
CA VAL A 202 -0.69 -22.74 -20.86
C VAL A 202 -1.79 -22.80 -19.77
N GLY A 203 -1.43 -22.62 -18.49
CA GLY A 203 -2.38 -22.59 -17.38
C GLY A 203 -3.33 -21.38 -17.41
N LYS A 204 -2.81 -20.16 -17.59
CA LYS A 204 -3.59 -18.91 -17.67
C LYS A 204 -4.55 -18.91 -18.86
N THR A 205 -4.22 -19.58 -19.96
CA THR A 205 -5.12 -19.74 -21.12
C THR A 205 -6.13 -20.88 -20.93
N ALA A 206 -5.80 -21.95 -20.22
CA ALA A 206 -6.69 -23.10 -20.07
C ALA A 206 -7.99 -22.79 -19.33
N LEU A 207 -7.96 -21.98 -18.27
CA LEU A 207 -9.13 -21.67 -17.43
C LEU A 207 -10.27 -20.95 -18.19
N PRO A 208 -10.04 -19.79 -18.86
CA PRO A 208 -11.10 -19.13 -19.62
C PRO A 208 -11.60 -19.99 -20.79
N PHE A 209 -10.71 -20.72 -21.47
CA PHE A 209 -11.12 -21.64 -22.54
C PHE A 209 -11.98 -22.81 -22.04
N ALA A 210 -11.64 -23.39 -20.88
CA ALA A 210 -12.44 -24.44 -20.26
C ALA A 210 -13.84 -23.93 -19.89
N VAL A 211 -13.94 -22.73 -19.33
CA VAL A 211 -15.23 -22.08 -19.03
C VAL A 211 -16.05 -21.87 -20.31
N ILE A 212 -15.44 -21.37 -21.38
CA ILE A 212 -16.11 -21.20 -22.67
C ILE A 212 -16.62 -22.55 -23.22
N LEU A 213 -15.80 -23.60 -23.22
CA LEU A 213 -16.22 -24.92 -23.69
C LEU A 213 -17.36 -25.51 -22.84
N LEU A 214 -17.30 -25.33 -21.52
CA LEU A 214 -18.32 -25.83 -20.60
C LEU A 214 -19.65 -25.08 -20.79
N THR A 215 -19.61 -23.78 -21.08
CA THR A 215 -20.82 -23.01 -21.43
C THR A 215 -21.43 -23.46 -22.76
N PHE A 216 -20.63 -23.71 -23.79
CA PHE A 216 -21.13 -24.28 -25.06
C PHE A 216 -21.73 -25.68 -24.86
N ALA A 217 -21.11 -26.52 -24.04
CA ALA A 217 -21.64 -27.85 -23.71
C ALA A 217 -23.00 -27.76 -23.01
N LEU A 218 -23.14 -26.87 -22.02
CA LEU A 218 -24.41 -26.63 -21.33
C LEU A 218 -25.49 -26.11 -22.28
N LEU A 219 -25.17 -25.14 -23.15
CA LEU A 219 -26.09 -24.64 -24.17
C LEU A 219 -26.53 -25.76 -25.14
N GLY A 220 -25.60 -26.64 -25.52
CA GLY A 220 -25.90 -27.83 -26.34
C GLY A 220 -26.90 -28.77 -25.66
N VAL A 221 -26.73 -29.04 -24.36
CA VAL A 221 -27.68 -29.85 -23.57
C VAL A 221 -29.04 -29.18 -23.51
N VAL A 222 -29.11 -27.87 -23.23
CA VAL A 222 -30.38 -27.13 -23.20
C VAL A 222 -31.07 -27.16 -24.57
N TYR A 223 -30.32 -27.03 -25.65
CA TYR A 223 -30.86 -27.12 -27.01
C TYR A 223 -31.45 -28.49 -27.31
N LEU A 224 -30.73 -29.59 -27.00
CA LEU A 224 -31.21 -30.95 -27.23
C LEU A 224 -32.46 -31.27 -26.40
N VAL A 225 -32.48 -30.88 -25.12
CA VAL A 225 -33.66 -31.06 -24.25
C VAL A 225 -34.83 -30.21 -24.73
N GLY A 226 -34.57 -28.96 -25.14
CA GLY A 226 -35.56 -28.06 -25.70
C GLY A 226 -36.17 -28.57 -27.00
N LYS A 227 -35.34 -29.14 -27.89
CA LYS A 227 -35.80 -29.78 -29.12
C LYS A 227 -36.66 -31.02 -28.82
N GLY A 228 -36.19 -31.93 -27.96
CA GLY A 228 -36.96 -33.12 -27.60
C GLY A 228 -38.34 -32.81 -27.00
N ARG A 229 -38.43 -31.76 -26.16
CA ARG A 229 -39.72 -31.30 -25.61
C ARG A 229 -40.62 -30.67 -26.66
N ARG A 230 -40.07 -29.92 -27.62
CA ARG A 230 -40.85 -29.33 -28.73
C ARG A 230 -41.36 -30.40 -29.70
N ASP A 231 -40.55 -31.42 -29.97
CA ASP A 231 -40.92 -32.53 -30.84
C ASP A 231 -42.07 -33.36 -30.22
N ASP A 232 -42.05 -33.62 -28.90
CA ASP A 232 -43.15 -34.29 -28.19
C ASP A 232 -44.45 -33.45 -28.22
N VAL A 233 -44.36 -32.13 -28.01
CA VAL A 233 -45.54 -31.25 -28.12
C VAL A 233 -46.09 -31.20 -29.55
N ASN A 234 -45.22 -31.10 -30.56
CA ASN A 234 -45.63 -31.08 -31.97
C ASN A 234 -46.30 -32.39 -32.39
N ASN A 235 -45.81 -33.54 -31.92
CA ASN A 235 -46.44 -34.83 -32.19
C ASN A 235 -47.84 -34.90 -31.58
N ARG A 236 -48.03 -34.44 -30.35
CA ARG A 236 -49.36 -34.36 -29.70
C ARG A 236 -50.30 -33.40 -30.45
N LEU A 237 -49.81 -32.27 -30.93
CA LEU A 237 -50.59 -31.33 -31.75
C LEU A 237 -50.98 -31.94 -33.11
N ALA A 238 -50.10 -32.73 -33.72
CA ALA A 238 -50.40 -33.44 -34.98
C ALA A 238 -51.44 -34.55 -34.77
N GLU A 239 -51.35 -35.32 -33.67
CA GLU A 239 -52.37 -36.30 -33.30
C GLU A 239 -53.73 -35.64 -33.06
N GLN A 240 -53.77 -34.50 -32.35
CA GLN A 240 -55.01 -33.76 -32.12
C GLN A 240 -55.57 -33.06 -33.38
N SER A 241 -54.72 -32.58 -34.28
CA SER A 241 -55.16 -31.99 -35.57
C SER A 241 -55.73 -33.03 -36.54
N SER A 242 -55.25 -34.28 -36.47
CA SER A 242 -55.82 -35.37 -37.28
C SER A 242 -57.26 -35.73 -36.88
N LEU A 243 -57.61 -35.54 -35.60
CA LEU A 243 -58.95 -35.74 -35.05
C LEU A 243 -59.92 -34.60 -35.42
N ILE A 244 -59.43 -33.36 -35.58
CA ILE A 244 -60.26 -32.21 -35.97
C ILE A 244 -60.56 -32.19 -37.48
N SER A 245 -59.66 -32.74 -38.32
CA SER A 245 -59.89 -32.92 -39.76
C SER A 245 -61.00 -33.93 -40.09
N VAL A 246 -61.32 -34.85 -39.17
CA VAL A 246 -62.42 -35.83 -39.32
C VAL A 246 -63.76 -35.26 -38.83
N LEU A 247 -63.74 -34.20 -38.00
CA LEU A 247 -64.94 -33.53 -37.50
C LEU A 247 -65.30 -32.24 -38.24
N GLY A 248 -64.42 -31.75 -39.14
CA GLY A 248 -64.66 -30.58 -40.00
C GLY A 248 -65.17 -30.90 -41.41
N SER A 249 -65.37 -32.17 -41.76
CA SER A 249 -65.96 -32.59 -43.03
C SER A 249 -67.50 -32.71 -43.01
N ASP A 250 -68.14 -32.29 -41.91
CA ASP A 250 -69.59 -32.35 -41.69
C ASP A 250 -70.23 -30.97 -41.42
N GLU A 251 -69.77 -29.91 -42.10
CA GLU A 251 -70.57 -28.68 -42.28
C GLU A 251 -70.70 -28.36 -43.78
N ASN A 252 -71.75 -28.94 -44.38
CA ASN A 252 -72.40 -28.49 -45.60
C ASN A 252 -73.93 -28.67 -45.41
#